data_AF-A0A8S8ZBZ7-F1
#
_entry.id   AF-A0A8S8ZBZ7-F1
#
_cell.length_a   1.000
_cell.length_b   1.000
_cell.length_c   1.000
_cell.angle_alpha   90.00
_cell.angle_beta   90.00
_cell.angle_gamma   90.00
#
_symmetry.space_group_name_H-M   'P 1'
#
loop_
_entity.id
_entity.type
_entity.pdbx_description
1 polymer ?
#
loop_
_entity_poly.entity_id
_entity_poly.type
_entity_poly.pdbx_seq_one_letter_code
_entity_poly.pdbx_strand_id
1 'polypeptide(L)'
;MKKHIAHGLYGAYIVDPKEPREPAEEFVFILNGFDTDFDAENNFYAANTIPFYYQHHPVEINTNQNIRAYVVNILEFDAVNNFHLHGTLFHHYPAGTDTVPSGYNDMLTMSQGDRQILEFNYKYPGLYMFHAHNTEFSEKGWVSSFLVKENTDDYGTQVEYDDII
;
A
#
# COMPACT_ATOMS: atom_id res chain seq x y z
N MET A 1 -2.70 10.22 -24.99
CA MET A 1 -3.12 9.96 -23.60
C MET A 1 -1.98 9.35 -22.79
N LYS A 2 -1.48 8.15 -23.16
CA LYS A 2 -0.36 7.47 -22.47
C LYS A 2 0.82 8.38 -22.07
N LYS A 3 1.34 9.17 -23.01
CA LYS A 3 2.48 10.09 -22.76
C LYS A 3 2.21 11.19 -21.71
N HIS A 4 0.96 11.60 -21.49
CA HIS A 4 0.64 12.59 -20.46
C HIS A 4 0.68 11.97 -19.06
N ILE A 5 0.13 10.77 -18.93
CA ILE A 5 0.13 10.00 -17.66
C ILE A 5 1.56 9.59 -17.32
N ALA A 6 2.31 9.03 -18.27
CA ALA A 6 3.71 8.63 -18.06
C ALA A 6 4.62 9.80 -17.63
N HIS A 7 4.27 11.04 -17.99
CA HIS A 7 5.01 12.23 -17.56
C HIS A 7 4.50 12.85 -16.24
N GLY A 8 3.64 12.17 -15.49
CA GLY A 8 3.24 12.60 -14.15
C GLY A 8 1.90 13.32 -14.03
N LEU A 9 1.12 13.43 -15.10
CA LEU A 9 -0.20 14.09 -15.05
C LEU A 9 -1.28 13.14 -14.49
N TYR A 10 -1.12 12.75 -13.23
CA TYR A 10 -2.05 11.88 -12.49
C TYR A 10 -2.15 12.31 -11.03
N GLY A 11 -3.15 11.75 -10.34
CA GLY A 11 -3.39 11.96 -8.91
C GLY A 11 -4.50 11.06 -8.40
N ALA A 12 -4.83 11.18 -7.12
CA ALA A 12 -5.97 10.49 -6.52
C ALA A 12 -7.09 11.49 -6.23
N TYR A 13 -8.32 11.04 -6.42
CA TYR A 13 -9.53 11.75 -6.00
C TYR A 13 -10.37 10.80 -5.14
N ILE A 14 -10.49 11.14 -3.86
CA ILE A 14 -11.18 10.31 -2.86
C ILE A 14 -12.53 10.95 -2.58
N VAL A 15 -13.58 10.13 -2.62
CA VAL A 15 -14.94 10.52 -2.27
C VAL A 15 -15.38 9.67 -1.09
N ASP A 16 -15.50 10.30 0.07
CA ASP A 16 -15.96 9.59 1.26
C ASP A 16 -17.44 9.21 1.14
N PRO A 17 -17.83 8.04 1.66
CA PRO A 17 -19.22 7.66 1.73
C PRO A 17 -19.99 8.61 2.66
N LYS A 18 -21.30 8.72 2.42
CA LYS A 18 -22.17 9.56 3.24
C LYS A 18 -22.18 9.13 4.71
N GLU A 19 -22.20 7.81 4.94
CA GLU A 19 -21.98 7.21 6.25
C GLU A 19 -20.48 6.95 6.40
N PRO A 20 -19.80 7.57 7.40
CA PRO A 20 -18.36 7.42 7.55
C PRO A 20 -17.94 5.96 7.76
N ARG A 21 -16.76 5.62 7.24
CA ARG A 21 -16.08 4.36 7.58
C ARG A 21 -15.53 4.45 9.00
N GLU A 22 -15.19 3.29 9.57
CA GLU A 22 -14.42 3.26 10.81
C GLU A 22 -13.12 4.07 10.65
N PRO A 23 -12.71 4.84 11.68
CA PRO A 23 -11.46 5.59 11.64
C PRO A 23 -10.25 4.69 11.34
N ALA A 24 -9.33 5.22 10.55
CA ALA A 24 -8.08 4.57 10.19
C ALA A 24 -6.99 5.63 10.04
N GLU A 25 -5.73 5.20 10.08
CA GLU A 25 -4.64 6.00 9.52
C GLU A 25 -4.56 5.75 8.03
N GLU A 26 -4.64 6.83 7.26
CA GLU A 26 -4.94 6.78 5.84
C GLU A 26 -3.73 7.18 5.00
N PHE A 27 -3.41 6.34 4.00
CA PHE A 27 -2.31 6.56 3.08
C PHE A 27 -2.79 6.45 1.63
N VAL A 28 -2.16 7.23 0.74
CA VAL A 28 -2.36 7.09 -0.70
C VAL A 28 -1.08 6.58 -1.33
N PHE A 29 -1.19 5.49 -2.10
CA PHE A 29 -0.10 4.94 -2.89
C PHE A 29 -0.48 4.91 -4.36
N ILE A 30 0.16 5.75 -5.15
CA ILE A 30 0.02 5.78 -6.61
C ILE A 30 1.17 4.97 -7.20
N LEU A 31 0.83 3.85 -7.83
CA LEU A 31 1.78 2.91 -8.44
C LEU A 31 2.06 3.37 -9.87
N ASN A 32 3.34 3.61 -10.18
CA ASN A 32 3.73 4.23 -11.43
C ASN A 32 5.08 3.72 -11.96
N GLY A 33 5.36 3.99 -13.23
CA GLY A 33 6.62 3.69 -13.91
C GLY A 33 7.13 4.87 -14.70
N PHE A 34 8.41 4.82 -15.09
CA PHE A 34 9.07 5.85 -15.88
C PHE A 34 9.83 5.25 -17.04
N ASP A 35 9.49 5.73 -18.23
CA ASP A 35 10.26 5.59 -19.47
C ASP A 35 11.16 6.83 -19.60
N THR A 36 12.48 6.63 -19.51
CA THR A 36 13.50 7.67 -19.47
C THR A 36 14.28 7.81 -20.77
N ASP A 37 14.26 6.78 -21.62
CA ASP A 37 14.91 6.72 -22.93
C ASP A 37 13.93 6.74 -24.12
N PHE A 38 12.63 6.84 -23.85
CA PHE A 38 11.52 7.03 -24.79
C PHE A 38 11.28 5.86 -25.74
N ASP A 39 11.59 4.63 -25.32
CA ASP A 39 11.37 3.41 -26.08
C ASP A 39 10.00 2.75 -25.82
N ALA A 40 9.19 3.37 -24.94
CA ALA A 40 7.91 2.87 -24.46
C ALA A 40 8.00 1.62 -23.56
N GLU A 41 9.15 1.43 -22.89
CA GLU A 41 9.36 0.49 -21.79
C GLU A 41 9.74 1.25 -20.51
N ASN A 42 9.32 0.76 -19.34
CA ASN A 42 9.69 1.41 -18.09
C ASN A 42 11.09 0.99 -17.64
N ASN A 43 11.96 1.98 -17.37
CA ASN A 43 13.26 1.73 -16.76
C ASN A 43 13.19 1.71 -15.22
N PHE A 44 12.23 2.43 -14.63
CA PHE A 44 12.04 2.51 -13.18
C PHE A 44 10.57 2.40 -12.77
N TYR A 45 10.35 1.91 -11.55
CA TYR A 45 9.03 1.76 -10.94
C TYR A 45 9.03 2.34 -9.52
N ALA A 46 7.87 2.82 -9.07
CA ALA A 46 7.73 3.38 -7.73
C ALA A 46 6.30 3.30 -7.21
N ALA A 47 6.18 3.42 -5.89
CA ALA A 47 5.00 3.97 -5.25
C ALA A 47 5.28 5.46 -4.95
N ASN A 48 4.39 6.35 -5.39
CA ASN A 48 4.52 7.81 -5.25
C ASN A 48 5.81 8.37 -5.89
N THR A 49 6.10 7.96 -7.12
CA THR A 49 7.07 8.61 -8.05
C THR A 49 8.55 8.38 -7.80
N ILE A 50 9.07 8.34 -6.57
CA ILE A 50 10.53 8.20 -6.35
C ILE A 50 10.90 6.72 -6.14
N PRO A 51 11.69 6.10 -7.05
CA PRO A 51 12.16 4.72 -6.88
C PRO A 51 12.91 4.54 -5.56
N PHE A 52 12.67 3.42 -4.88
CA PHE A 52 13.29 3.04 -3.60
C PHE A 52 13.05 4.01 -2.42
N TYR A 53 12.20 5.03 -2.56
CA TYR A 53 12.04 6.06 -1.54
C TYR A 53 11.62 5.47 -0.19
N TYR A 54 10.53 4.70 -0.16
CA TYR A 54 10.04 4.11 1.08
C TYR A 54 10.84 2.89 1.57
N GLN A 55 11.82 2.41 0.80
CA GLN A 55 12.80 1.46 1.31
C GLN A 55 13.82 2.18 2.22
N HIS A 56 14.23 3.39 1.83
CA HIS A 56 15.16 4.23 2.60
C HIS A 56 14.47 5.14 3.62
N HIS A 57 13.17 5.41 3.42
CA HIS A 57 12.32 6.22 4.28
C HIS A 57 11.02 5.46 4.61
N PRO A 58 11.08 4.41 5.46
CA PRO A 58 9.92 3.59 5.78
C PRO A 58 8.73 4.42 6.29
N VAL A 59 7.52 4.01 5.90
CA VAL A 59 6.29 4.62 6.41
C VAL A 59 6.10 4.16 7.84
N GLU A 60 6.11 5.10 8.79
CA GLU A 60 5.96 4.79 10.20
C GLU A 60 4.48 4.63 10.56
N ILE A 61 4.14 3.52 11.21
CA ILE A 61 2.80 3.21 11.74
C ILE A 61 2.94 2.53 13.10
N ASN A 62 1.84 2.38 13.85
CA ASN A 62 1.87 1.69 15.14
C ASN A 62 1.19 0.31 15.10
N THR A 63 1.56 -0.57 16.05
CA THR A 63 0.89 -1.85 16.24
C THR A 63 -0.59 -1.67 16.58
N ASN A 64 -1.42 -2.62 16.12
CA ASN A 64 -2.87 -2.69 16.35
C ASN A 64 -3.69 -1.50 15.82
N GLN A 65 -3.04 -0.59 15.09
CA GLN A 65 -3.70 0.53 14.43
C GLN A 65 -4.33 0.07 13.11
N ASN A 66 -5.57 0.50 12.86
CA ASN A 66 -6.23 0.24 11.58
C ASN A 66 -5.61 1.14 10.50
N ILE A 67 -5.03 0.54 9.47
CA ILE A 67 -4.41 1.22 8.34
C ILE A 67 -5.32 1.09 7.14
N ARG A 68 -5.60 2.21 6.46
CA ARG A 68 -6.35 2.26 5.21
C ARG A 68 -5.48 2.82 4.10
N ALA A 69 -5.11 1.97 3.15
CA ALA A 69 -4.33 2.36 1.98
C ALA A 69 -5.22 2.49 0.74
N TYR A 70 -5.27 3.68 0.15
CA TYR A 70 -5.85 3.93 -1.17
C TYR A 70 -4.77 3.67 -2.23
N VAL A 71 -4.81 2.49 -2.84
CA VAL A 71 -3.83 2.08 -3.84
C VAL A 71 -4.39 2.31 -5.23
N VAL A 72 -3.71 3.11 -6.04
CA VAL A 72 -4.12 3.46 -7.41
C VAL A 72 -3.03 3.03 -8.38
N ASN A 73 -3.37 2.17 -9.35
CA ASN A 73 -2.42 1.76 -10.38
C ASN A 73 -2.58 2.63 -11.62
N ILE A 74 -1.59 3.49 -11.89
CA ILE A 74 -1.53 4.30 -13.12
C ILE A 74 -0.35 3.92 -14.01
N LEU A 75 0.27 2.76 -13.75
CA LEU A 75 1.38 2.23 -14.54
C LEU A 75 1.01 2.21 -16.03
N GLU A 76 1.83 2.87 -16.84
CA GLU A 76 1.76 2.85 -18.30
C GLU A 76 2.70 1.78 -18.86
N PHE A 77 2.48 1.39 -20.11
CA PHE A 77 3.24 0.39 -20.88
C PHE A 77 3.09 -1.06 -20.41
N ASP A 78 3.21 -1.32 -19.11
CA ASP A 78 2.97 -2.62 -18.50
C ASP A 78 1.48 -2.85 -18.22
N ALA A 79 0.97 -4.04 -18.55
CA ALA A 79 -0.48 -4.31 -18.53
C ALA A 79 -1.07 -4.41 -17.12
N VAL A 80 -0.28 -4.95 -16.19
CA VAL A 80 -0.72 -5.26 -14.83
C VAL A 80 0.36 -4.91 -13.84
N ASN A 81 -0.11 -4.81 -12.61
CA ASN A 81 0.73 -4.45 -11.51
C ASN A 81 0.34 -5.14 -10.20
N ASN A 82 1.21 -5.17 -9.19
CA ASN A 82 0.95 -5.93 -7.96
C ASN A 82 1.21 -5.13 -6.70
N PHE A 83 0.37 -5.25 -5.68
CA PHE A 83 0.65 -4.72 -4.35
C PHE A 83 0.65 -5.88 -3.35
N HIS A 84 1.79 -6.16 -2.73
CA HIS A 84 1.97 -7.25 -1.78
C HIS A 84 2.48 -6.74 -0.43
N LEU A 85 1.86 -7.17 0.68
CA LEU A 85 2.32 -6.90 2.04
C LEU A 85 3.05 -8.12 2.63
N HIS A 86 4.16 -7.88 3.31
CA HIS A 86 4.80 -8.90 4.14
C HIS A 86 4.17 -8.91 5.54
N GLY A 87 3.99 -10.11 6.11
CA GLY A 87 3.70 -10.31 7.53
C GLY A 87 2.28 -9.99 7.99
N THR A 88 1.38 -9.56 7.10
CA THR A 88 -0.05 -9.38 7.39
C THR A 88 -0.90 -9.62 6.15
N LEU A 89 -2.22 -9.71 6.35
CA LEU A 89 -3.23 -9.80 5.30
C LEU A 89 -4.08 -8.52 5.35
N PHE A 90 -4.77 -8.21 4.26
CA PHE A 90 -5.68 -7.07 4.17
C PHE A 90 -7.05 -7.47 3.64
N HIS A 91 -8.06 -6.76 4.08
CA HIS A 91 -9.34 -6.68 3.37
C HIS A 91 -9.21 -5.71 2.20
N HIS A 92 -9.84 -6.03 1.06
CA HIS A 92 -9.81 -5.14 -0.10
C HIS A 92 -11.20 -4.78 -0.63
N TYR A 93 -11.31 -3.52 -1.06
CA TYR A 93 -12.55 -2.93 -1.57
C TYR A 93 -12.28 -2.37 -2.97
N PRO A 94 -12.62 -3.14 -4.03
CA PRO A 94 -12.44 -2.70 -5.41
C PRO A 94 -13.15 -1.39 -5.66
N ALA A 95 -12.46 -0.44 -6.28
CA ALA A 95 -12.95 0.90 -6.57
C ALA A 95 -13.39 1.76 -5.36
N GLY A 96 -13.36 1.22 -4.13
CA GLY A 96 -13.89 1.88 -2.93
C GLY A 96 -15.41 2.09 -2.93
N THR A 97 -16.17 1.44 -3.82
CA THR A 97 -17.60 1.70 -4.04
C THR A 97 -18.54 0.94 -3.10
N ASP A 98 -18.01 0.02 -2.31
CA ASP A 98 -18.75 -0.76 -1.31
C ASP A 98 -18.05 -0.68 0.05
N THR A 99 -18.81 -0.84 1.13
CA THR A 99 -18.32 -0.94 2.51
C THR A 99 -18.10 -2.39 2.94
N VAL A 100 -18.53 -3.37 2.15
CA VAL A 100 -18.22 -4.79 2.33
C VAL A 100 -16.99 -5.18 1.52
N PRO A 101 -15.96 -5.82 2.13
CA PRO A 101 -14.76 -6.21 1.38
C PRO A 101 -15.06 -7.36 0.42
N SER A 102 -14.40 -7.35 -0.74
CA SER A 102 -14.54 -8.40 -1.74
C SER A 102 -13.67 -9.63 -1.47
N GLY A 103 -12.70 -9.51 -0.56
CA GLY A 103 -11.78 -10.59 -0.23
C GLY A 103 -10.84 -10.23 0.91
N TYR A 104 -9.99 -11.21 1.25
CA TYR A 104 -8.97 -11.12 2.29
C TYR A 104 -7.71 -11.83 1.80
N ASN A 105 -6.62 -11.09 1.58
CA ASN A 105 -5.39 -11.61 0.97
C ASN A 105 -4.16 -10.78 1.35
N ASP A 106 -2.94 -11.23 1.00
CA ASP A 106 -1.70 -10.46 1.14
C ASP A 106 -1.25 -9.76 -0.15
N MET A 107 -1.90 -10.05 -1.28
CA MET A 107 -1.49 -9.57 -2.59
C MET A 107 -2.68 -9.39 -3.54
N LEU A 108 -2.64 -8.33 -4.34
CA LEU A 108 -3.57 -8.10 -5.45
C LEU A 108 -2.83 -7.76 -6.74
N THR A 109 -3.35 -8.27 -7.85
CA THR A 109 -3.01 -7.83 -9.21
C THR A 109 -4.01 -6.79 -9.68
N MET A 110 -3.52 -5.66 -10.18
CA MET A 110 -4.30 -4.50 -10.61
C MET A 110 -3.94 -4.18 -12.06
N SER A 111 -4.94 -4.05 -12.94
CA SER A 111 -4.70 -3.52 -14.29
C SER A 111 -4.48 -2.00 -14.26
N GLN A 112 -4.03 -1.42 -15.37
CA GLN A 112 -3.96 0.03 -15.50
C GLN A 112 -5.32 0.70 -15.20
N GLY A 113 -5.31 1.76 -14.40
CA GLY A 113 -6.49 2.53 -13.97
C GLY A 113 -7.29 1.86 -12.84
N ASP A 114 -6.93 0.64 -12.43
CA ASP A 114 -7.55 0.01 -11.28
C ASP A 114 -7.09 0.65 -9.97
N ARG A 115 -7.95 0.57 -8.95
CA ARG A 115 -7.75 1.16 -7.63
C ARG A 115 -8.48 0.34 -6.57
N GLN A 116 -7.83 0.17 -5.43
CA GLN A 116 -8.31 -0.65 -4.32
C GLN A 116 -8.15 0.16 -3.04
N ILE A 117 -9.12 0.08 -2.14
CA ILE A 117 -8.89 0.41 -0.73
C ILE A 117 -8.43 -0.89 -0.07
N LEU A 118 -7.33 -0.85 0.68
CA LEU A 118 -6.82 -1.96 1.48
C LEU A 118 -6.91 -1.58 2.95
N GLU A 119 -7.50 -2.43 3.79
CA GLU A 119 -7.56 -2.24 5.24
C GLU A 119 -6.85 -3.38 5.96
N PHE A 120 -5.90 -3.04 6.84
CA PHE A 120 -5.05 -4.00 7.55
C PHE A 120 -4.51 -3.42 8.86
N ASN A 121 -3.91 -4.28 9.68
CA ASN A 121 -3.13 -3.89 10.84
C ASN A 121 -1.92 -4.81 11.01
N TYR A 122 -0.96 -4.38 11.84
CA TYR A 122 0.18 -5.19 12.26
C TYR A 122 0.12 -5.45 13.76
N LYS A 123 0.24 -6.71 14.15
CA LYS A 123 0.21 -7.12 15.56
C LYS A 123 1.55 -6.92 16.27
N TYR A 124 2.66 -7.02 15.54
CA TYR A 124 3.99 -7.00 16.11
C TYR A 124 4.81 -5.85 15.52
N PRO A 125 5.69 -5.21 16.32
CA PRO A 125 6.59 -4.18 15.83
C PRO A 125 7.65 -4.82 14.92
N GLY A 126 8.15 -4.03 13.97
CA GLY A 126 9.16 -4.50 13.02
C GLY A 126 9.17 -3.72 11.71
N LEU A 127 10.11 -4.08 10.84
CA LEU A 127 10.18 -3.57 9.48
C LEU A 127 9.53 -4.58 8.53
N TYR A 128 8.42 -4.20 7.91
CA TYR A 128 7.65 -5.06 7.00
C TYR A 128 7.69 -4.49 5.59
N MET A 129 8.17 -5.28 4.63
CA MET A 129 8.21 -4.84 3.24
C MET A 129 6.83 -4.84 2.61
N PHE A 130 6.65 -3.93 1.66
CA PHE A 130 5.58 -4.01 0.68
C PHE A 130 6.11 -3.59 -0.69
N HIS A 131 5.76 -4.36 -1.72
CA HIS A 131 6.40 -4.22 -3.02
C HIS A 131 5.56 -4.86 -4.13
N ALA A 132 6.00 -4.68 -5.37
CA ALA A 132 5.45 -5.43 -6.49
C ALA A 132 5.87 -6.91 -6.43
N HIS A 133 4.93 -7.83 -6.53
CA HIS A 133 5.27 -9.25 -6.65
C HIS A 133 5.73 -9.66 -8.07
N ASN A 134 5.77 -8.70 -9.01
CA ASN A 134 6.61 -8.79 -10.19
C ASN A 134 8.05 -8.40 -9.81
N THR A 135 8.98 -9.34 -9.93
CA THR A 135 10.38 -9.17 -9.49
C THR A 135 11.09 -8.06 -10.24
N GLU A 136 10.84 -7.90 -11.54
CA GLU A 136 11.46 -6.85 -12.34
C GLU A 136 11.12 -5.45 -11.79
N PHE A 137 9.86 -5.24 -11.41
CA PHE A 137 9.40 -3.94 -10.91
C PHE A 137 10.02 -3.63 -9.54
N SER A 138 10.18 -4.66 -8.70
CA SER A 138 10.88 -4.54 -7.42
C SER A 138 12.36 -4.19 -7.62
N GLU A 139 13.06 -4.91 -8.50
CA GLU A 139 14.48 -4.69 -8.79
C GLU A 139 14.76 -3.31 -9.40
N LYS A 140 13.78 -2.74 -10.09
CA LYS A 140 13.84 -1.42 -10.74
C LYS A 140 13.23 -0.29 -9.92
N GLY A 141 12.90 -0.48 -8.64
CA GLY A 141 12.58 0.64 -7.75
C GLY A 141 11.41 0.45 -6.82
N TRP A 142 10.46 -0.41 -7.17
CA TRP A 142 9.26 -0.52 -6.37
C TRP A 142 9.40 -1.55 -5.27
N VAL A 143 10.15 -1.13 -4.27
CA VAL A 143 10.23 -1.74 -2.96
C VAL A 143 9.97 -0.64 -1.94
N SER A 144 9.24 -0.98 -0.88
CA SER A 144 8.84 -0.06 0.17
C SER A 144 8.75 -0.80 1.49
N SER A 145 8.66 -0.08 2.60
CA SER A 145 8.55 -0.70 3.92
C SER A 145 7.68 0.12 4.86
N PHE A 146 6.94 -0.58 5.71
CA PHE A 146 6.35 -0.03 6.92
C PHE A 146 7.31 -0.28 8.09
N LEU A 147 7.60 0.76 8.85
CA LEU A 147 8.22 0.66 10.17
C LEU A 147 7.12 0.65 11.21
N VAL A 148 6.74 -0.53 11.68
CA VAL A 148 5.72 -0.73 12.71
C VAL A 148 6.36 -0.54 14.07
N LYS A 149 5.93 0.52 14.78
CA LYS A 149 6.36 0.86 16.14
C LYS A 149 5.39 0.28 17.16
N GLU A 150 5.89 0.00 18.36
CA GLU A 150 5.04 -0.45 19.46
C GLU A 150 4.11 0.70 19.87
N ASN A 151 2.81 0.40 19.93
CA ASN A 151 1.82 1.36 20.39
C ASN A 151 1.85 1.42 21.93
N THR A 152 2.38 2.51 22.46
CA THR A 152 2.52 2.70 23.92
C THR A 152 1.18 2.91 24.64
N ASP A 153 0.09 3.11 23.90
CA ASP A 153 -1.25 3.23 24.50
C ASP A 153 -1.87 1.85 24.83
N ASP A 154 -1.26 0.75 24.36
CA ASP A 154 -1.76 -0.63 24.55
C ASP A 154 -1.24 -1.29 25.84
N TYR A 155 -0.36 -0.61 26.61
CA TYR A 155 0.11 -1.09 27.93
C TYR A 155 -1.00 -1.20 28.99
N GLY A 156 -2.24 -0.79 28.67
CA GLY A 156 -3.42 -0.99 29.51
C GLY A 156 -3.94 -2.44 29.56
N THR A 157 -3.44 -3.34 28.72
CA THR A 157 -3.73 -4.78 28.81
C THR A 157 -2.53 -5.55 29.38
N GLN A 158 -2.05 -5.13 30.54
CA GLN A 158 -1.33 -6.07 31.40
C GLN A 158 -2.34 -7.12 31.89
N VAL A 159 -2.30 -8.31 31.30
CA VAL A 159 -2.82 -9.49 31.96
C VAL A 159 -1.96 -9.67 33.21
N GLU A 160 -2.52 -9.39 34.39
CA GLU A 160 -1.93 -9.77 35.66
C GLU A 160 -1.69 -11.29 35.60
N TYR A 161 -0.42 -11.68 35.59
CA TYR A 161 -0.04 -13.04 35.96
C TYR A 161 -0.16 -13.13 37.48
N ASP A 162 -1.40 -13.21 37.98
CA ASP A 162 -1.66 -13.57 39.35
C ASP A 162 -1.31 -15.05 39.55
N ASP A 163 -0.24 -15.26 40.31
CA ASP A 163 -0.01 -16.35 41.25
C ASP A 163 -0.27 -17.80 40.80
N ILE A 164 0.80 -18.43 40.30
CA ILE A 164 1.07 -19.85 40.60
C ILE A 164 2.48 -19.95 41.19
N ILE A 165 2.59 -19.76 42.51
CA ILE A 165 3.45 -20.52 43.43
C ILE A 165 2.68 -20.74 44.72
#